data_AF-A0A957V6D5-F1
#
_entry.id   AF-A0A957V6D5-F1
#
_cell.length_a   1.000
_cell.length_b   1.000
_cell.length_c   1.000
_cell.angle_alpha   90.00
_cell.angle_beta   90.00
_cell.angle_gamma   90.00
#
_symmetry.space_group_name_H-M   'P 1'
#
loop_
_entity.id
_entity.type
_entity.pdbx_description
1 polymer ?
#
loop_
_entity_poly.entity_id
_entity_poly.type
_entity_poly.pdbx_seq_one_letter_code
_entity_poly.pdbx_strand_id
1 'polypeptide(L)'
;MRSRMMSPARVLMILVAMVALSLLAACRPVDQPPAVPEPLDPAAEWQRIVDSGRLVVGTSADYPPFEYYTENFQIDGFDAALIRAMAEQLGLEVQFRDMAFDGLGESLALGEVDTVIAAVS
;
A
#
# COMPACT_ATOMS: atom_id res chain seq x y z
N MET A 1 4.58 -0.59 -52.08
CA MET A 1 4.70 -1.21 -50.74
C MET A 1 4.19 -2.65 -50.83
N ARG A 2 5.07 -3.65 -51.04
CA ARG A 2 4.67 -5.08 -51.07
C ARG A 2 4.65 -5.57 -49.63
N SER A 3 3.47 -5.71 -49.03
CA SER A 3 3.31 -6.39 -47.75
C SER A 3 3.85 -7.81 -47.90
N ARG A 4 4.94 -8.13 -47.18
CA ARG A 4 5.46 -9.49 -47.07
C ARG A 4 4.44 -10.29 -46.27
N MET A 5 3.44 -10.82 -46.96
CA MET A 5 2.45 -11.72 -46.37
C MET A 5 3.20 -12.89 -45.73
N MET A 6 3.08 -13.02 -44.41
CA MET A 6 3.79 -14.06 -43.66
C MET A 6 3.27 -15.42 -44.10
N SER A 7 4.16 -16.30 -44.56
CA SER A 7 3.79 -17.65 -44.98
C SER A 7 3.06 -18.39 -43.85
N PRO A 8 2.08 -19.24 -44.16
CA PRO A 8 1.30 -19.96 -43.14
C PRO A 8 2.19 -20.78 -42.19
N ALA A 9 3.33 -21.28 -42.66
CA ALA A 9 4.34 -21.95 -41.83
C ALA A 9 4.98 -21.04 -40.75
N ARG A 10 5.16 -19.73 -41.04
CA ARG A 10 5.70 -18.76 -40.08
C ARG A 10 4.67 -18.35 -39.03
N VAL A 11 3.40 -18.25 -39.43
CA VAL A 11 2.30 -17.97 -38.50
C VAL A 11 2.10 -19.16 -37.55
N LEU A 12 2.13 -20.39 -38.07
CA LEU A 12 2.04 -21.60 -37.26
C LEU A 12 3.21 -21.73 -36.27
N MET A 13 4.44 -21.41 -36.71
CA MET A 13 5.62 -21.47 -35.84
C MET A 13 5.56 -20.42 -34.72
N ILE A 14 5.05 -19.21 -34.99
CA ILE A 14 4.85 -18.17 -33.97
C ILE A 14 3.76 -18.58 -32.98
N LEU A 15 2.66 -19.18 -33.45
CA LEU A 15 1.60 -19.67 -32.57
C LEU A 15 2.09 -20.81 -31.66
N VAL A 16 2.87 -21.76 -32.18
CA VAL A 16 3.49 -22.82 -31.37
C VAL A 16 4.48 -22.25 -30.35
N ALA A 17 5.27 -21.23 -30.73
CA ALA A 17 6.19 -20.56 -29.82
C ALA A 17 5.46 -19.79 -28.70
N MET A 18 4.34 -19.13 -28.99
CA MET A 18 3.54 -18.44 -27.97
C MET A 18 2.85 -19.42 -27.02
N VAL A 19 2.35 -20.55 -27.52
CA VAL A 19 1.76 -21.61 -26.68
C VAL A 19 2.83 -22.27 -25.80
N ALA A 20 4.02 -22.52 -26.34
CA ALA A 20 5.16 -23.04 -25.57
C ALA A 20 5.63 -22.05 -24.49
N LEU A 21 5.62 -20.75 -24.78
CA LEU A 21 5.97 -19.70 -23.81
C LEU A 21 4.94 -19.59 -22.67
N SER A 22 3.65 -19.79 -22.95
CA SER A 22 2.61 -19.85 -21.91
C SER A 22 2.67 -21.10 -21.03
N LEU A 23 3.25 -22.20 -21.51
CA LEU A 23 3.42 -23.43 -20.73
C LEU A 23 4.57 -23.33 -19.69
N LEU A 24 5.55 -22.44 -19.91
CA LEU A 24 6.66 -22.19 -18.98
C LEU A 24 6.24 -21.34 -17.75
N ALA A 25 5.15 -20.57 -17.85
CA ALA A 25 4.62 -19.76 -16.75
C ALA A 25 3.80 -20.57 -15.71
N ALA A 26 3.49 -21.84 -16.01
CA ALA A 26 2.69 -22.71 -15.16
C ALA A 26 3.51 -23.51 -14.12
N CYS A 27 4.85 -23.41 -14.14
CA CYS A 27 5.71 -23.97 -13.10
C CYS A 27 5.78 -23.04 -11.88
N ARG A 28 4.63 -22.72 -11.27
CA ARG A 28 4.61 -22.16 -9.93
C ARG A 28 4.38 -23.32 -8.95
N PRO A 29 5.33 -23.64 -8.06
CA PRO A 29 5.15 -24.74 -7.11
C PRO A 29 3.87 -24.54 -6.30
N VAL A 30 2.99 -25.54 -6.31
CA VAL A 30 1.73 -25.53 -5.53
C VAL A 30 1.98 -25.44 -4.01
N ASP A 31 3.21 -25.72 -3.59
CA ASP A 31 3.67 -25.70 -2.19
C ASP A 31 4.40 -24.40 -1.80
N GLN A 32 4.45 -23.36 -2.65
CA GLN A 32 4.98 -22.07 -2.21
C GLN A 32 4.00 -21.43 -1.21
N PRO A 33 4.39 -21.21 0.05
CA PRO A 33 3.59 -20.43 0.98
C PRO A 33 3.26 -19.07 0.34
N PRO A 34 2.12 -18.45 0.68
CA PRO A 34 1.82 -17.10 0.23
C PRO A 34 3.04 -16.21 0.48
N ALA A 35 3.40 -15.42 -0.53
CA ALA A 35 4.56 -14.54 -0.43
C ALA A 35 4.38 -13.65 0.81
N VAL A 36 5.29 -13.79 1.77
CA VAL A 36 5.39 -12.83 2.87
C VAL A 36 5.80 -11.51 2.22
N PRO A 37 5.09 -10.40 2.49
CA PRO A 37 5.49 -9.08 1.99
C PRO A 37 6.97 -8.86 2.32
N GLU A 38 7.75 -8.44 1.33
CA GLU A 38 9.13 -8.02 1.60
C GLU A 38 9.07 -6.89 2.64
N PRO A 39 9.95 -6.90 3.66
CA PRO A 39 10.02 -5.81 4.63
C PRO A 39 10.21 -4.47 3.91
N LEU A 40 9.45 -3.46 4.33
CA LEU A 40 9.58 -2.11 3.80
C LEU A 40 10.99 -1.56 4.07
N ASP A 41 11.59 -0.89 3.08
CA ASP A 41 12.83 -0.14 3.25
C ASP A 41 12.53 1.21 3.91
N PRO A 42 12.95 1.45 5.17
CA PRO A 42 12.60 2.67 5.89
C PRO A 42 13.07 3.95 5.21
N ALA A 43 14.21 3.92 4.51
CA ALA A 43 14.75 5.10 3.85
C ALA A 43 13.95 5.47 2.60
N ALA A 44 13.59 4.46 1.80
CA ALA A 44 12.75 4.64 0.62
C ALA A 44 11.34 5.10 1.00
N GLU A 45 10.75 4.52 2.06
CA GLU A 45 9.43 4.92 2.54
C GLU A 45 9.42 6.35 3.10
N TRP A 46 10.45 6.73 3.87
CA TRP A 46 10.56 8.11 4.34
C TRP A 46 10.66 9.10 3.18
N GLN A 47 11.47 8.79 2.15
CA GLN A 47 11.57 9.65 0.97
C GLN A 47 10.23 9.77 0.24
N ARG A 48 9.48 8.67 0.11
CA ARG A 48 8.12 8.68 -0.47
C ARG A 48 7.18 9.62 0.31
N ILE A 49 7.20 9.57 1.64
CA ILE A 49 6.38 10.43 2.51
C ILE A 49 6.73 11.90 2.27
N VAL A 50 8.02 12.24 2.34
CA VAL A 50 8.53 13.61 2.13
C VAL A 50 8.17 14.13 0.73
N ASP A 51 8.41 13.34 -0.31
CA ASP A 51 8.12 13.74 -1.69
C ASP A 51 6.63 13.96 -1.93
N SER A 52 5.77 13.19 -1.24
CA SER A 52 4.32 13.33 -1.34
C SER A 52 3.75 14.53 -0.57
N GLY A 53 4.49 15.05 0.41
CA GLY A 53 4.05 16.11 1.32
C GLY A 53 2.93 15.69 2.28
N ARG A 54 2.65 14.39 2.42
CA ARG A 54 1.52 13.86 3.18
C ARG A 54 1.95 12.72 4.10
N LEU A 55 1.35 12.67 5.29
CA LEU A 55 1.48 11.58 6.25
C LEU A 55 0.13 10.88 6.41
N VAL A 56 0.02 9.65 5.91
CA VAL A 56 -1.17 8.81 6.03
C VAL A 56 -1.14 8.10 7.38
N VAL A 57 -2.09 8.43 8.25
CA VAL A 57 -2.12 7.98 9.65
C VAL A 57 -3.28 7.01 9.85
N GLY A 58 -2.99 5.76 10.19
CA GLY A 58 -3.99 4.80 10.66
C GLY A 58 -4.43 5.10 12.09
N THR A 59 -5.74 5.09 12.34
CA THR A 59 -6.33 5.28 13.68
C THR A 59 -7.67 4.53 13.82
N SER A 60 -8.24 4.47 15.03
CA SER A 60 -9.57 3.90 15.32
C SER A 60 -10.39 4.95 16.07
N ALA A 61 -11.14 5.78 15.34
CA ALA A 61 -11.73 7.03 15.86
C ALA A 61 -13.01 6.81 16.70
N ASP A 62 -12.96 5.86 17.64
CA ASP A 62 -14.02 5.48 18.56
C ASP A 62 -13.56 5.44 20.03
N TYR A 63 -12.39 6.03 20.35
CA TYR A 63 -11.76 5.93 21.66
C TYR A 63 -11.39 7.29 22.31
N PRO A 64 -12.37 8.05 22.84
CA PRO A 64 -12.08 9.24 23.63
C PRO A 64 -11.26 8.92 24.90
N PRO A 65 -10.33 9.79 25.31
CA PRO A 65 -10.03 11.12 24.75
C PRO A 65 -8.95 11.12 23.65
N PHE A 66 -8.52 9.96 23.16
CA PHE A 66 -7.36 9.82 22.27
C PHE A 66 -7.72 10.16 20.81
N GLU A 67 -8.74 9.52 20.26
CA GLU A 67 -9.24 9.77 18.92
C GLU A 67 -10.75 9.54 18.87
N TYR A 68 -11.48 10.47 18.26
CA TYR A 68 -12.93 10.38 18.11
C TYR A 68 -13.42 11.32 17.02
N TYR A 69 -14.60 11.03 16.48
CA TYR A 69 -15.30 11.98 15.61
C TYR A 69 -15.95 13.12 16.41
N THR A 70 -15.69 14.34 15.98
CA THR A 70 -16.44 15.55 16.38
C THR A 70 -17.82 15.58 15.70
N GLU A 71 -18.68 16.52 16.12
CA GLU A 71 -19.99 16.76 15.50
C GLU A 71 -19.90 17.09 13.99
N ASN A 72 -18.77 17.64 13.55
CA ASN A 72 -18.52 17.98 12.14
C ASN A 72 -17.84 16.83 11.36
N PHE A 73 -17.85 15.60 11.90
CA PHE A 73 -17.20 14.42 11.31
C PHE A 73 -15.69 14.60 11.05
N GLN A 74 -15.02 15.40 11.89
CA GLN A 74 -13.56 15.49 11.92
C GLN A 74 -13.00 14.63 13.04
N ILE A 75 -11.88 13.94 12.82
CA ILE A 75 -11.16 13.20 13.86
C ILE A 75 -10.43 14.18 14.76
N ASP A 76 -10.64 14.09 16.06
CA ASP A 76 -9.99 14.92 17.08
C ASP A 76 -9.67 14.09 18.33
N GLY A 77 -8.93 14.66 19.27
CA GLY A 77 -8.46 14.00 20.48
C GLY A 77 -6.95 14.17 20.69
N PHE A 78 -6.43 13.58 21.76
CA PHE A 78 -5.02 13.70 22.13
C PHE A 78 -4.09 13.16 21.04
N ASP A 79 -4.35 11.97 20.51
CA ASP A 79 -3.54 11.33 19.47
C ASP A 79 -3.60 12.15 18.17
N ALA A 80 -4.80 12.58 17.80
CA ALA A 80 -5.01 13.41 16.62
C ALA A 80 -4.28 14.77 16.72
N ALA A 81 -4.28 15.40 17.90
CA ALA A 81 -3.56 16.65 18.15
C ALA A 81 -2.03 16.44 18.12
N LEU A 82 -1.55 15.36 18.73
CA LEU A 82 -0.13 15.02 18.77
C LEU A 82 0.44 14.82 17.36
N ILE A 83 -0.20 13.98 16.55
CA ILE A 83 0.33 13.67 15.22
C ILE A 83 0.26 14.87 14.27
N ARG A 84 -0.76 15.74 14.41
CA ARG A 84 -0.85 17.01 13.67
C ARG A 84 0.31 17.94 14.02
N ALA A 85 0.60 18.10 15.31
CA ALA A 85 1.72 18.93 15.76
C ALA A 85 3.08 18.39 15.26
N MET A 86 3.26 17.06 15.26
CA MET A 86 4.46 16.44 14.69
C MET A 86 4.56 16.67 13.17
N ALA A 87 3.48 16.45 12.43
CA ALA A 87 3.45 16.64 10.99
C ALA A 87 3.71 18.10 10.59
N GLU A 88 3.22 19.08 11.37
CA GLU A 88 3.52 20.50 11.18
C GLU A 88 5.02 20.79 11.27
N GLN A 89 5.73 20.21 12.25
CA GLN A 89 7.19 20.35 12.36
C GLN A 89 7.94 19.71 11.18
N LEU A 90 7.34 18.70 10.54
CA LEU A 90 7.89 17.98 9.40
C LEU A 90 7.48 18.60 8.05
N GLY A 91 6.58 19.60 8.04
CA GLY A 91 6.03 20.18 6.81
C GLY A 91 5.13 19.23 6.03
N LEU A 92 4.43 18.31 6.72
CA LEU A 92 3.55 17.30 6.12
C LEU A 92 2.08 17.58 6.44
N GLU A 93 1.19 17.24 5.51
CA GLU A 93 -0.26 17.22 5.74
C GLU A 93 -0.71 15.86 6.30
N VAL A 94 -1.45 15.85 7.40
CA VAL A 94 -2.00 14.60 7.97
C VAL A 94 -3.24 14.16 7.23
N GLN A 95 -3.28 12.90 6.80
CA GLN A 95 -4.46 12.23 6.25
C GLN A 95 -4.82 11.02 7.10
N PHE A 96 -5.89 11.12 7.87
CA PHE A 96 -6.35 9.99 8.69
C PHE A 96 -7.01 8.91 7.85
N ARG A 97 -6.73 7.66 8.21
CA ARG A 97 -7.41 6.44 7.79
C ARG A 97 -7.99 5.78 9.03
N ASP A 98 -9.27 6.02 9.24
CA ASP A 98 -10.04 5.36 10.29
C ASP A 98 -10.37 3.92 9.88
N MET A 99 -10.08 2.97 10.77
CA MET A 99 -10.33 1.55 10.59
C MET A 99 -10.45 0.84 11.93
N ALA A 100 -10.88 -0.42 11.92
CA ALA A 100 -10.92 -1.22 13.14
C ALA A 100 -9.51 -1.40 13.74
N PHE A 101 -9.39 -1.24 15.06
CA PHE A 101 -8.11 -1.31 15.79
C PHE A 101 -7.28 -2.55 15.43
N ASP A 102 -7.91 -3.73 15.36
CA ASP A 102 -7.24 -5.00 15.04
C ASP A 102 -6.56 -5.01 13.65
N GLY A 103 -7.00 -4.16 12.72
CA GLY A 103 -6.44 -4.04 11.37
C GLY A 103 -5.26 -3.08 11.24
N LEU A 104 -4.99 -2.25 12.26
CA LEU A 104 -3.98 -1.20 12.17
C LEU A 104 -2.58 -1.75 11.91
N GLY A 105 -2.19 -2.82 12.61
CA GLY A 105 -0.88 -3.44 12.45
C GLY A 105 -0.65 -4.03 11.05
N GLU A 106 -1.69 -4.64 10.47
CA GLU A 106 -1.62 -5.19 9.10
C GLU A 106 -1.52 -4.07 8.07
N SER A 107 -2.33 -3.01 8.21
CA SER A 107 -2.27 -1.85 7.32
C SER A 107 -0.89 -1.18 7.31
N LEU A 108 -0.23 -1.11 8.47
CA LEU A 108 1.12 -0.59 8.60
C LEU A 108 2.14 -1.53 7.94
N ALA A 109 2.03 -2.84 8.16
CA ALA A 109 2.92 -3.83 7.58
C ALA A 109 2.84 -3.89 6.04
N LEU A 110 1.66 -3.62 5.47
CA LEU A 110 1.42 -3.56 4.03
C LEU A 110 1.75 -2.18 3.42
N GLY A 111 2.08 -1.18 4.23
CA GLY A 111 2.35 0.19 3.77
C GLY A 111 1.11 0.94 3.28
N GLU A 112 -0.09 0.52 3.71
CA GLU A 112 -1.35 1.22 3.42
C GLU A 112 -1.49 2.52 4.22
N VAL A 113 -0.85 2.56 5.38
CA VAL A 113 -0.64 3.75 6.21
C VAL A 113 0.85 3.92 6.49
N ASP A 114 1.28 5.15 6.69
CA ASP A 114 2.68 5.49 6.97
C ASP A 114 3.02 5.32 8.45
N THR A 115 2.02 5.46 9.31
CA THR A 115 2.15 5.29 10.76
C THR A 115 0.79 4.98 11.38
N VAL A 116 0.79 4.51 12.63
CA VAL A 116 -0.41 4.24 13.42
C VAL A 116 -0.34 5.06 14.70
N ILE A 117 -1.45 5.72 15.03
CA ILE A 117 -1.66 6.36 16.33
C ILE A 117 -3.10 6.11 16.78
N ALA A 118 -3.25 5.34 17.86
CA ALA A 118 -4.55 4.87 18.37
C ALA A 118 -4.42 4.32 19.80
N ALA A 119 -3.78 5.06 20.71
CA ALA A 119 -3.44 4.61 22.08
C ALA A 119 -2.70 3.25 22.15
N VAL A 120 -1.90 2.94 21.11
CA VAL A 120 -1.14 1.69 20.98
C VAL A 120 0.03 1.65 21.99
N SER A 121 0.24 0.49 22.64
CA SER A 121 1.26 0.25 23.68
C SER A 121 2.40 -0.67 23.25
#